data_AF-A0AAU7E965-F1
#
_entry.id   AF-A0AAU7E965-F1
#
_cell.length_a   1.000
_cell.length_b   1.000
_cell.length_c   1.000
_cell.angle_alpha   90.00
_cell.angle_beta   90.00
_cell.angle_gamma   90.00
#
_symmetry.space_group_name_H-M   'P 1'
#
loop_
_entity.id
_entity.type
_entity.pdbx_description
1 polymer ?
#
loop_
_entity_poly.entity_id
_entity_poly.type
_entity_poly.pdbx_seq_one_letter_code
_entity_poly.pdbx_strand_id
1 'polypeptide(L)'
;MSNKKQKIIKKTIEAADGLSLGISMVVAVLIGVGLGYLMEKFFNYAPLFWLGVFWGIAGAILNVYKAYKAQVKSYEEFKKENRYK
;
A
#
# COMPACT_ATOMS: atom_id res chain seq x y z
N MET A 1 -30.34 -11.78 13.91
CA MET A 1 -29.49 -10.66 14.40
C MET A 1 -27.99 -10.83 14.17
N SER A 2 -27.44 -12.06 14.06
CA SER A 2 -26.00 -12.32 13.80
C SER A 2 -25.46 -11.70 12.48
N ASN A 3 -26.24 -11.77 11.39
CA ASN A 3 -25.80 -11.33 10.05
C ASN A 3 -25.48 -9.82 9.89
N LYS A 4 -26.17 -8.94 10.62
CA LYS A 4 -26.01 -7.48 10.45
C LYS A 4 -24.70 -6.98 11.07
N LYS A 5 -24.33 -7.49 12.25
CA LYS A 5 -23.06 -7.17 12.93
C LYS A 5 -21.86 -7.65 12.11
N GLN A 6 -21.93 -8.87 11.57
CA GLN A 6 -20.86 -9.40 10.71
C GLN A 6 -20.66 -8.57 9.44
N LYS A 7 -21.75 -8.14 8.78
CA LYS A 7 -21.67 -7.28 7.59
C LYS A 7 -21.04 -5.91 7.87
N ILE A 8 -21.31 -5.32 9.04
CA ILE A 8 -20.71 -4.05 9.46
C ILE A 8 -19.21 -4.24 9.71
N ILE A 9 -18.82 -5.26 10.49
CA ILE A 9 -17.41 -5.56 10.80
C ILE A 9 -16.62 -5.78 9.50
N LYS A 10 -17.16 -6.59 8.57
CA LYS A 10 -16.50 -6.83 7.27
C LYS A 10 -16.28 -5.54 6.48
N LYS A 11 -17.28 -4.67 6.40
CA LYS A 11 -17.14 -3.37 5.72
C LYS A 11 -16.10 -2.46 6.40
N THR A 12 -16.05 -2.46 7.73
CA THR A 12 -15.06 -1.67 8.47
C THR A 12 -13.64 -2.17 8.22
N ILE A 13 -13.45 -3.50 8.16
CA ILE A 13 -12.15 -4.10 7.86
C ILE A 13 -11.71 -3.76 6.43
N GLU A 14 -12.58 -3.94 5.44
CA GLU A 14 -12.28 -3.59 4.04
C GLU A 14 -11.91 -2.10 3.88
N ALA A 15 -12.62 -1.20 4.59
CA ALA A 15 -12.29 0.22 4.61
C ALA A 15 -10.95 0.52 5.30
N ALA A 16 -10.65 -0.16 6.41
CA ALA A 16 -9.40 -0.01 7.13
C ALA A 16 -8.21 -0.51 6.28
N ASP A 17 -8.36 -1.62 5.55
CA ASP A 17 -7.32 -2.15 4.67
C ASP A 17 -7.01 -1.18 3.53
N GLY A 18 -8.04 -0.60 2.90
CA GLY A 18 -7.87 0.41 1.86
C GLY A 18 -7.21 1.70 2.37
N LEU A 19 -7.62 2.18 3.56
CA LEU A 19 -7.02 3.36 4.19
C LEU A 19 -5.56 3.09 4.59
N SER A 20 -5.26 1.92 5.13
CA SER A 20 -3.92 1.48 5.50
C SER A 20 -2.98 1.46 4.29
N LEU A 21 -3.47 1.00 3.13
CA LEU A 21 -2.74 1.04 1.87
C LEU A 21 -2.48 2.49 1.39
N GLY A 22 -3.46 3.37 1.51
CA GLY A 22 -3.26 4.79 1.18
C GLY A 22 -2.19 5.44 2.06
N ILE A 23 -2.22 5.17 3.36
CA ILE A 23 -1.23 5.68 4.32
C ILE A 23 0.16 5.11 4.00
N SER A 24 0.29 3.82 3.68
CA SER A 24 1.59 3.21 3.37
C SER A 24 2.25 3.86 2.15
N MET A 25 1.47 4.21 1.13
CA MET A 25 1.96 4.94 -0.05
C MET A 25 2.50 6.31 0.31
N VAL A 26 1.76 7.08 1.12
CA VAL A 26 2.18 8.42 1.57
C VAL A 26 3.46 8.31 2.39
N VAL A 27 3.53 7.37 3.33
CA VAL A 27 4.72 7.15 4.17
C VAL A 27 5.92 6.76 3.31
N ALA A 28 5.78 5.86 2.33
CA ALA A 28 6.87 5.47 1.44
C ALA A 28 7.43 6.66 0.64
N VAL A 29 6.55 7.52 0.12
CA VAL A 29 6.96 8.73 -0.61
C VAL A 29 7.64 9.73 0.33
N LEU A 30 7.09 9.97 1.53
CA LEU A 30 7.70 10.87 2.51
C LEU A 30 9.08 10.41 2.95
N ILE A 31 9.28 9.10 3.12
CA ILE A 31 10.60 8.53 3.42
C ILE A 31 11.56 8.77 2.24
N GLY A 32 11.12 8.49 1.01
CA GLY A 32 11.93 8.74 -0.19
C GLY A 32 12.34 10.21 -0.33
N VAL A 33 11.39 11.13 -0.16
CA VAL A 33 11.63 12.59 -0.18
C VAL A 33 12.57 13.00 0.94
N GLY A 34 12.35 12.52 2.16
CA GLY A 34 13.19 12.83 3.32
C GLY A 34 14.63 12.36 3.14
N LEU A 35 14.82 11.13 2.64
CA LEU A 35 16.13 10.59 2.30
C LEU A 35 16.79 11.36 1.14
N GLY A 36 16.03 11.70 0.10
CA GLY A 36 16.52 12.52 -1.01
C GLY A 36 17.02 13.89 -0.54
N TYR A 37 16.26 14.55 0.32
CA TYR A 37 16.65 15.83 0.91
C TYR A 37 17.90 15.72 1.80
N LEU A 38 17.99 14.68 2.63
CA LEU A 38 19.19 14.39 3.41
C LEU A 38 20.41 14.20 2.49
N MET A 39 20.28 13.39 1.44
CA MET A 39 21.33 13.15 0.46
C MET A 39 21.77 14.43 -0.25
N GLU A 40 20.84 15.24 -0.75
CA GLU A 40 21.14 16.53 -1.35
C GLU A 40 21.98 17.40 -0.40
N LYS A 41 21.59 17.48 0.88
CA LYS A 41 22.28 18.30 1.88
C LYS A 41 23.68 17.79 2.24
N PHE A 42 23.87 16.47 2.30
CA PHE A 42 25.19 15.88 2.62
C PHE A 42 26.19 16.01 1.48
N PHE A 43 25.74 15.85 0.23
CA PHE A 43 26.61 15.85 -0.94
C PHE A 43 26.64 17.20 -1.67
N ASN A 44 25.82 18.17 -1.23
CA ASN A 44 25.64 19.49 -1.85
C ASN A 44 25.39 19.40 -3.37
N TYR A 45 24.62 18.39 -3.78
CA TYR A 45 24.35 18.09 -5.18
C TYR A 45 22.85 17.89 -5.38
N ALA A 46 22.18 18.93 -5.88
CA ALA A 46 20.72 18.97 -6.01
C ALA A 46 20.08 17.78 -6.75
N PRO A 47 20.68 17.20 -7.82
CA PRO A 47 20.07 16.07 -8.50
C PRO A 47 19.93 14.80 -7.63
N LEU A 48 20.68 14.67 -6.53
CA LEU A 48 20.55 13.54 -5.60
C LEU A 48 19.18 13.49 -4.90
N PHE A 49 18.50 14.63 -4.78
CA PHE A 49 17.14 14.70 -4.24
C PHE A 49 16.17 13.80 -5.03
N TRP A 50 16.24 13.87 -6.36
CA TRP A 50 15.34 13.13 -7.25
C TRP A 50 15.52 11.62 -7.17
N LEU A 51 16.71 11.15 -6.77
CA LEU A 51 16.94 9.73 -6.53
C LEU A 51 16.07 9.23 -5.37
N GLY A 52 16.02 9.98 -4.27
CA GLY A 52 15.14 9.66 -3.14
C GLY A 52 13.66 9.68 -3.50
N VAL A 53 13.23 10.70 -4.25
CA VAL A 53 11.84 10.80 -4.76
C VAL A 53 11.49 9.61 -5.64
N PHE A 54 12.37 9.26 -6.59
CA PHE A 54 12.20 8.12 -7.48
C PHE A 54 12.00 6.82 -6.71
N TRP A 55 12.86 6.54 -5.72
CA TRP A 55 12.75 5.33 -4.91
C TRP A 55 11.51 5.33 -4.01
N GLY A 56 11.11 6.48 -3.47
CA GLY A 56 9.87 6.62 -2.71
C GLY A 56 8.63 6.27 -3.53
N ILE A 57 8.53 6.81 -4.75
CA ILE A 57 7.43 6.52 -5.68
C ILE A 57 7.46 5.06 -6.13
N ALA A 58 8.64 4.54 -6.52
CA ALA A 58 8.79 3.15 -6.91
C ALA A 58 8.39 2.19 -5.78
N GLY A 59 8.77 2.50 -4.53
CA GLY A 59 8.38 1.76 -3.35
C GLY A 59 6.86 1.77 -3.11
N ALA A 60 6.22 2.92 -3.25
CA ALA A 60 4.76 3.03 -3.14
C ALA A 60 4.03 2.19 -4.21
N ILE A 61 4.49 2.24 -5.47
CA ILE A 61 3.92 1.43 -6.56
C ILE A 61 4.09 -0.07 -6.28
N LEU A 62 5.29 -0.50 -5.87
CA LEU A 62 5.56 -1.89 -5.53
C LEU A 62 4.70 -2.37 -4.35
N ASN A 63 4.47 -1.51 -3.35
CA ASN A 63 3.60 -1.81 -2.21
C ASN A 63 2.15 -2.05 -2.67
N VAL A 64 1.61 -1.15 -3.51
CA VAL A 64 0.27 -1.30 -4.10
C VAL A 64 0.15 -2.55 -4.94
N TYR A 65 1.13 -2.82 -5.81
CA TYR A 65 1.14 -4.02 -6.64
C TYR A 65 1.08 -5.30 -5.80
N LYS A 66 1.84 -5.35 -4.70
CA LYS A 66 1.85 -6.49 -3.78
C LYS A 66 0.49 -6.68 -3.10
N ALA A 67 -0.11 -5.59 -2.62
CA ALA A 67 -1.43 -5.61 -2.00
C ALA A 67 -2.53 -6.03 -2.99
N TYR A 68 -2.47 -5.54 -4.23
CA TYR A 68 -3.37 -5.95 -5.30
C TYR A 68 -3.26 -7.44 -5.60
N LYS A 69 -2.04 -7.95 -5.79
CA LYS A 69 -1.81 -9.38 -6.07
C LYS A 69 -2.33 -10.28 -4.94
N ALA A 70 -2.18 -9.87 -3.69
CA ALA A 70 -2.73 -10.57 -2.54
C ALA A 70 -4.28 -10.60 -2.54
N GLN A 71 -4.92 -9.46 -2.85
CA GLN A 71 -6.38 -9.37 -2.98
C GLN A 71 -6.94 -10.23 -4.12
N VAL A 72 -6.28 -10.25 -5.27
CA VAL A 72 -6.70 -11.12 -6.40
C VAL A 72 -6.61 -12.59 -6.00
N LYS A 73 -5.52 -12.99 -5.34
CA LYS A 73 -5.34 -14.37 -4.89
C LYS A 73 -6.42 -14.80 -3.89
N SER A 74 -6.74 -13.97 -2.90
CA SER A 74 -7.80 -14.28 -1.91
C SER A 74 -9.17 -14.41 -2.58
N TYR A 75 -9.43 -13.62 -3.62
CA TYR A 75 -10.66 -13.71 -4.39
C TYR A 75 -10.75 -14.99 -5.23
N GLU A 76 -9.63 -15.46 -5.82
CA GLU A 76 -9.58 -16.73 -6.53
C GLU A 76 -9.76 -17.94 -5.60
N GLU A 77 -9.14 -17.91 -4.42
CA GLU A 77 -9.30 -18.95 -3.39
C GLU A 77 -10.76 -19.01 -2.92
N PHE A 78 -11.39 -17.86 -2.65
CA PHE A 78 -12.81 -17.76 -2.32
C PHE A 78 -13.72 -18.33 -3.43
N LYS A 79 -13.42 -18.04 -4.70
CA LYS A 79 -14.16 -18.60 -5.85
C LYS A 79 -14.01 -20.11 -5.96
N LYS A 80 -12.83 -20.67 -5.67
CA LYS A 80 -12.62 -22.13 -5.70
C LYS A 80 -13.38 -22.83 -4.58
N GLU A 81 -13.36 -22.28 -3.36
CA GLU A 81 -14.07 -22.85 -2.21
C GLU A 81 -15.59 -22.89 -2.41
N ASN A 82 -16.16 -21.83 -3.00
CA ASN A 82 -17.60 -21.74 -3.27
C ASN A 82 -18.03 -22.36 -4.61
N ARG A 83 -17.11 -22.97 -5.37
CA ARG A 83 -17.48 -23.61 -6.65
C ARG A 83 -18.16 -24.97 -6.49
N TYR A 84 -18.01 -25.60 -5.33
CA TYR A 84 -18.53 -26.93 -5.00
C TYR A 84 -19.57 -26.91 -3.86
N LYS A 85 -20.01 -25.72 -3.46
CA LYS A 85 -21.07 -25.48 -2.47
C LYS A 85 -22.27 -24.86 -3.18
#